data_AF-A0A0G4MVY2-F1
#
_entry.id   AF-A0A0G4MVY2-F1
#
_cell.length_a   1.000
_cell.length_b   1.000
_cell.length_c   1.000
_cell.angle_alpha   90.00
_cell.angle_beta   90.00
_cell.angle_gamma   90.00
#
_symmetry.space_group_name_H-M   'P 1'
#
loop_
_entity.id
_entity.type
_entity.pdbx_description
1 polymer ?
#
loop_
_entity_poly.entity_id
_entity_poly.type
_entity_poly.pdbx_seq_one_letter_code
_entity_poly.pdbx_strand_id
1 'polypeptide(L)' 'MHYTTADLDECQHPYELHKRRRDDTIVRLDWAHHGLGTGSCGPATLPQYELRSEDFSYELLLE' A
#
# COMPACT_ATOMS: atom_id res chain seq x y z
N MET A 1 -3.65 -0.79 10.59
CA MET A 1 -2.19 -1.04 10.60
C MET A 1 -1.54 -0.11 11.63
N HIS A 2 -0.54 -0.54 12.42
CA HIS A 2 0.09 0.31 13.45
C HIS A 2 1.42 0.96 13.03
N TYR A 3 1.76 0.89 11.74
CA TYR A 3 2.99 1.45 11.17
C TYR A 3 2.63 2.21 9.90
N THR A 4 3.31 3.32 9.65
CA THR A 4 3.12 4.11 8.43
C THR A 4 3.74 3.39 7.23
N THR A 5 3.39 3.83 6.01
CA THR A 5 4.07 3.34 4.80
C THR A 5 5.58 3.66 4.82
N ALA A 6 5.98 4.82 5.37
CA ALA A 6 7.38 5.17 5.53
C ALA A 6 8.11 4.21 6.50
N ASP A 7 7.46 3.82 7.60
CA ASP A 7 8.05 2.84 8.54
C ASP A 7 8.32 1.49 7.86
N LEU A 8 7.41 1.04 6.99
CA LEU A 8 7.61 -0.20 6.22
C LEU A 8 8.73 -0.10 5.19
N ASP A 9 8.88 1.06 4.56
CA ASP A 9 9.88 1.27 3.49
C ASP A 9 11.30 1.40 4.07
N GLU A 10 11.44 2.09 5.20
CA GLU A 10 12.74 2.32 5.83
C GLU A 10 13.27 1.11 6.61
N CYS A 11 12.40 0.34 7.28
CA CYS A 11 12.82 -0.79 8.10
C CYS A 11 13.32 -1.95 7.23
N GLN A 12 14.57 -2.35 7.46
CA GLN A 12 15.18 -3.44 6.69
C GLN A 12 14.85 -4.83 7.27
N HIS A 13 14.41 -4.88 8.54
CA HIS A 13 14.01 -6.10 9.22
C HIS A 13 12.74 -5.91 10.04
N PRO A 14 11.86 -6.92 10.16
CA PRO A 14 10.58 -6.79 10.86
C PRO A 14 10.68 -6.33 12.33
N TYR A 15 11.74 -6.71 13.06
CA TYR A 15 11.89 -6.34 14.46
C TYR A 15 12.14 -4.84 14.68
N GLU A 16 12.62 -4.14 13.65
CA GLU A 16 12.86 -2.69 13.71
C GLU A 16 11.55 -1.92 13.82
N LEU A 17 10.45 -2.46 13.26
CA LEU A 17 9.12 -1.88 13.32
C LEU A 17 8.60 -1.77 14.76
N HIS A 18 8.96 -2.71 15.64
CA HIS A 18 8.44 -2.72 17.02
C HIS A 18 8.72 -1.41 17.77
N LYS A 19 9.85 -0.75 17.47
CA LYS A 19 10.22 0.55 18.06
C LYS A 19 9.40 1.73 17.53
N ARG A 20 8.72 1.53 16.40
CA ARG A 20 7.93 2.53 15.67
C ARG A 20 6.42 2.28 15.77
N ARG A 21 6.00 1.32 16.60
CA ARG A 21 4.59 0.96 16.75
C ARG A 21 3.80 2.13 17.32
N ARG A 22 2.70 2.46 16.66
CA ARG A 22 1.75 3.48 17.11
C ARG A 22 0.63 2.85 17.96
N ASP A 23 0.08 3.64 18.86
CA ASP A 23 -1.11 3.25 19.63
C ASP A 23 -2.40 3.35 18.80
N ASP A 24 -2.42 4.27 17.84
CA ASP A 24 -3.53 4.44 16.89
C ASP A 24 -3.43 3.49 15.70
N THR A 25 -4.47 3.47 14.88
CA THR A 25 -4.57 2.64 13.68
C THR A 25 -4.60 3.50 12.43
N ILE A 26 -3.69 3.19 11.51
CA ILE A 26 -3.68 3.73 10.15
C ILE A 26 -4.58 2.85 9.29
N VAL A 27 -5.53 3.50 8.60
CA VAL A 27 -6.48 2.91 7.65
C VAL A 27 -6.16 3.43 6.25
N ARG A 28 -6.12 2.53 5.25
CA ARG A 28 -5.95 2.87 3.83
C ARG A 28 -7.22 2.48 3.08
N LEU A 29 -7.85 3.44 2.41
CA LEU A 29 -9.07 3.26 1.63
C LEU A 29 -8.78 3.68 0.18
N ASP A 30 -8.29 2.73 -0.60
CA ASP A 30 -7.94 2.93 -2.01
C ASP A 30 -9.08 2.38 -2.89
N TRP A 31 -9.69 3.19 -3.78
CA TRP A 31 -10.74 2.74 -4.72
C TRP A 31 -10.21 1.68 -5.71
N ALA A 32 -8.96 1.86 -6.15
CA ALA A 32 -8.20 0.92 -6.94
C ALA A 32 -6.73 0.96 -6.51
N HIS A 33 -6.00 -0.12 -6.74
CA HIS A 33 -4.59 -0.24 -6.40
C HIS A 33 -3.84 -0.93 -7.55
N HIS A 34 -2.66 -0.42 -7.89
CA HIS A 34 -1.83 -1.00 -8.96
C HIS A 34 -1.37 -2.42 -8.59
N GLY A 35 -1.47 -3.37 -9.51
CA GLY A 35 -0.97 -4.72 -9.27
C GLY A 35 0.54 -4.74 -9.00
N LEU A 36 1.02 -5.65 -8.15
CA LEU A 36 2.44 -5.71 -7.76
C LEU A 36 3.33 -6.38 -8.83
N GLY A 37 2.78 -7.36 -9.57
CA GLY A 37 3.54 -8.16 -10.54
C GLY A 37 4.63 -9.01 -9.87
N THR A 38 5.62 -9.40 -10.67
CA THR A 38 6.80 -10.18 -10.22
C THR A 38 8.10 -9.52 -10.66
N GLY A 39 8.12 -8.19 -10.74
CA GLY A 39 9.22 -7.41 -11.31
C GLY A 39 10.55 -7.48 -10.57
N SER A 40 10.62 -8.17 -9.43
CA SER A 40 11.89 -8.49 -8.76
C SER A 40 12.73 -9.48 -9.57
N CYS A 41 12.09 -10.47 -10.22
CA CYS A 41 12.70 -11.42 -11.14
C CYS A 41 11.60 -12.07 -11.99
N GLY A 42 11.21 -11.40 -13.06
CA GLY A 42 10.08 -11.81 -13.90
C GLY A 42 9.41 -10.60 -14.57
N PRO A 43 8.22 -10.81 -15.17
CA PRO A 43 7.49 -9.72 -15.80
C PRO A 43 7.01 -8.69 -14.76
N ALA A 44 6.89 -7.45 -15.22
CA ALA A 44 6.16 -6.39 -14.52
C ALA A 44 4.67 -6.75 -14.38
N THR A 45 3.90 -5.88 -13.74
CA THR A 45 2.45 -6.00 -13.65
C THR A 45 1.83 -6.17 -15.03
N LEU A 46 0.92 -7.14 -15.18
CA LEU A 46 0.26 -7.39 -16.46
C LEU A 46 -0.70 -6.25 -16.81
N PRO A 47 -0.93 -5.94 -18.10
CA PRO A 47 -1.71 -4.77 -18.51
C PRO A 47 -3.11 -4.66 -17.89
N GLN A 48 -3.80 -5.79 -17.65
CA GLN A 48 -5.12 -5.81 -17.03
C GLN A 48 -5.14 -5.49 -15.52
N TYR A 49 -3.96 -5.42 -14.88
CA TYR A 49 -3.79 -5.09 -13.46
C TYR A 49 -3.04 -3.76 -13.25
N GLU A 50 -2.71 -3.05 -14.33
CA GLU A 50 -2.14 -1.71 -14.25
C GLU A 50 -3.22 -0.72 -13.83
N LEU A 51 -2.94 0.11 -12.83
CA LEU A 51 -3.74 1.27 -12.52
C LEU A 51 -3.17 2.48 -13.29
N ARG A 52 -3.82 2.85 -14.37
CA ARG A 52 -3.43 3.99 -15.20
C ARG A 52 -4.07 5.28 -14.69
N SER A 53 -3.42 6.40 -14.95
CA SER A 53 -3.94 7.72 -14.59
C SER A 53 -5.11 8.07 -15.50
N GLU A 54 -6.31 7.99 -14.96
CA GLU A 54 -7.57 8.29 -15.65
C GLU A 54 -8.51 9.01 -14.67
N ASP A 55 -9.51 9.71 -15.19
CA ASP A 55 -10.51 10.36 -14.36
C ASP A 55 -11.33 9.30 -13.60
N PHE A 56 -11.48 9.47 -12.28
CA PHE A 56 -12.23 8.55 -11.44
C PHE A 56 -13.06 9.31 -10.39
N SER A 57 -14.13 8.67 -9.92
CA SER A 57 -14.97 9.17 -8.84
C SER A 57 -15.37 8.01 -7.94
N TYR A 58 -15.27 8.22 -6.63
CA TYR A 58 -15.66 7.25 -5.60
C TYR A 58 -16.18 7.99 -4.37
N GLU A 59 -17.05 7.35 -3.60
CA GLU A 59 -17.65 7.89 -2.39
C GLU A 59 -17.39 6.92 -1.22
N LEU A 60 -17.17 7.48 -0.03
CA LEU A 60 -16.96 6.75 1.21
C LEU A 60 -17.86 7.37 2.28
N LEU A 61 -18.64 6.53 2.95
CA LEU A 61 -19.41 6.89 4.14
C LEU A 61 -18.88 6.07 5.32
N LEU A 62 -18.58 6.73 6.43
CA LEU A 62 -18.12 6.11 7.67
C LEU A 62 -19.08 6.53 8.80
N GLU A 63 -19.65 5.55 9.51
CA GLU A 63 -20.54 5.74 10.67
C GLU A 63 -19.90 5.22 11.97
#